data_AF-A0A927X6Z6-F1
#
_entry.id   AF-A0A927X6Z6-F1
#
_cell.length_a   1.000
_cell.length_b   1.000
_cell.length_c   1.000
_cell.angle_alpha   90.00
_cell.angle_beta   90.00
_cell.angle_gamma   90.00
#
_symmetry.space_group_name_H-M   'P 1'
#
loop_
_entity.id
_entity.type
_entity.pdbx_description
1 polymer ?
#
loop_
_entity_poly.entity_id
_entity_poly.type
_entity_poly.pdbx_seq_one_letter_code
_entity_poly.pdbx_strand_id
1 'polypeptide(L)'
;MKNKKLIDYISKVAIFSALSFILYLFPKFPLPFFPSFLEIQFSNLPAILGGFVLGPLGGCLIVVVRFVLKLVFGLSSTAGVGETADLLLGICVVLSSSLIYKYNKNKRGGILALICSVIVWVISSVFVNYYINVPFFVKAYCGGDINGLVVICKPVIKGINSENFLEYYTKFAVIPFNLLLSVIVGIITFFVYKRISNIFKKDFFAAGKKRILVICDSFKGTLSSKEVGEIVVNNVNKNKYIAEYLPISDGGEGFLDALLMWNKNLKEYYVMSCDAFRRVNSSKYLFDKETKTLYFELAECVGIKDLSKEELNPYLASTYGLGIAIKEAIIKHHPSKIIVGIGGSASNDGGVGMLEAMGVKFCDKEGNVIYGMCNGKLKDIYAIGTESFNKLIGNIEFEVLTDVSNPLLGEKGATYVFSPQKGAKKEDLPILEANMCKYNEIVKNHFNNDFNIVPGTGAAGGVGFAFVAFMNAKLSLGIDVLLKSYHFDELVEKYDIVLTGEGRLDEQSLNGKVISGIMSYNPKQLEFVVGSCAIEDVVYTVHAIVPTVATLDDAINKPKESLTKLIKKDFN
;
A
#
# COMPACT_ATOMS: atom_id res chain seq x y z
N MET A 1 -3.84 8.34 13.84
CA MET A 1 -2.77 7.86 14.76
C MET A 1 -3.14 7.85 16.25
N LYS A 2 -3.83 8.85 16.83
CA LYS A 2 -4.14 8.91 18.29
C LYS A 2 -4.90 7.70 18.84
N ASN A 3 -5.92 7.19 18.12
CA ASN A 3 -6.72 6.04 18.58
C ASN A 3 -5.92 4.73 18.71
N LYS A 4 -4.94 4.46 17.83
CA LYS A 4 -4.17 3.20 17.88
C LYS A 4 -3.29 3.10 19.13
N LYS A 5 -2.66 4.20 19.57
CA LYS A 5 -1.83 4.23 20.79
C LYS A 5 -2.68 4.03 22.06
N LEU A 6 -3.87 4.62 22.10
CA LEU A 6 -4.79 4.44 23.22
C LEU A 6 -5.31 2.99 23.29
N ILE A 7 -5.70 2.41 22.15
CA ILE A 7 -6.15 1.02 22.07
C ILE A 7 -5.02 0.05 22.50
N ASP A 8 -3.79 0.27 22.02
CA ASP A 8 -2.61 -0.52 22.44
C ASP A 8 -2.38 -0.44 23.96
N TYR A 9 -2.46 0.77 24.53
CA TYR A 9 -2.31 0.98 25.97
C TYR A 9 -3.39 0.24 26.78
N ILE A 10 -4.67 0.43 26.42
CA ILE A 10 -5.80 -0.24 27.08
C ILE A 10 -5.68 -1.75 26.97
N SER A 11 -5.31 -2.27 25.80
CA SER A 11 -5.18 -3.71 25.55
C SER A 11 -4.11 -4.34 26.45
N LYS A 12 -2.94 -3.69 26.57
CA LYS A 12 -1.87 -4.14 27.45
C LYS A 12 -2.29 -4.10 28.93
N VAL A 13 -2.96 -3.03 29.37
CA VAL A 13 -3.51 -2.94 30.73
C VAL A 13 -4.48 -4.10 30.98
N ALA A 14 -5.40 -4.37 30.05
CA ALA A 14 -6.38 -5.45 30.18
C ALA A 14 -5.71 -6.84 30.28
N ILE A 15 -4.74 -7.15 29.41
CA ILE A 15 -4.01 -8.42 29.42
C ILE A 15 -3.26 -8.62 30.74
N PHE A 16 -2.48 -7.62 31.18
CA PHE A 16 -1.74 -7.74 32.43
C PHE A 16 -2.67 -7.78 33.65
N SER A 17 -3.81 -7.09 33.62
CA SER A 17 -4.82 -7.16 34.69
C SER A 17 -5.47 -8.54 34.77
N ALA A 18 -5.84 -9.12 33.63
CA ALA A 18 -6.39 -10.47 33.56
C ALA A 18 -5.38 -11.50 34.08
N LEU A 19 -4.11 -11.42 33.65
CA LEU A 19 -3.06 -12.32 34.14
C LEU A 19 -2.78 -12.12 35.64
N SER A 20 -2.78 -10.86 36.11
CA SER A 20 -2.59 -10.52 37.52
C SER A 20 -3.71 -11.07 38.38
N PHE A 21 -4.94 -11.07 37.88
CA PHE A 21 -6.11 -11.66 38.52
C PHE A 21 -6.07 -13.19 38.51
N ILE A 22 -5.71 -13.81 37.39
CA ILE A 22 -5.55 -15.28 37.30
C ILE A 22 -4.48 -15.76 38.29
N LEU A 23 -3.32 -15.09 38.35
CA LEU A 23 -2.23 -15.45 39.27
C LEU A 23 -2.51 -15.10 40.74
N TYR A 24 -3.58 -14.36 41.02
CA TYR A 24 -4.12 -14.24 42.36
C TYR A 24 -4.94 -15.47 42.76
N LEU A 25 -5.70 -16.03 41.82
CA LEU A 25 -6.51 -17.23 42.02
C LEU A 25 -5.65 -18.50 42.08
N PHE A 26 -4.67 -18.62 41.18
CA PHE A 26 -3.83 -19.80 41.07
C PHE A 26 -2.47 -19.49 40.42
N PRO A 27 -1.34 -19.98 40.97
CA PRO A 27 -1.24 -20.84 42.15
C PRO A 27 -1.33 -20.03 43.46
N LYS A 28 -2.13 -20.53 44.41
CA LYS A 28 -2.38 -19.95 45.74
C LYS A 28 -2.33 -21.05 46.80
N PHE A 29 -1.39 -20.99 47.74
CA PHE A 29 -1.23 -22.02 48.77
C PHE A 29 -0.47 -21.50 50.00
N PRO A 30 -0.79 -21.99 51.21
CA PRO A 30 -0.05 -21.67 52.43
C PRO A 30 1.28 -22.44 52.51
N LEU A 31 2.21 -21.93 53.32
CA LEU A 31 3.45 -22.63 53.65
C LEU A 31 3.38 -23.21 55.08
N PRO A 32 3.95 -24.41 55.33
CA PRO A 32 3.82 -25.09 56.62
C PRO A 32 4.49 -24.38 57.81
N PHE A 33 5.39 -23.43 57.56
CA PHE A 33 6.12 -22.69 58.60
C PHE A 33 5.54 -21.30 58.89
N PHE A 34 4.45 -20.93 58.21
CA PHE A 34 3.80 -19.64 58.36
C PHE A 34 2.32 -19.82 58.74
N PRO A 35 1.68 -18.81 59.36
CA PRO A 35 0.25 -18.82 59.59
C PRO A 35 -0.52 -19.11 58.30
N SER A 36 -1.57 -19.93 58.37
CA SER A 36 -2.29 -20.47 57.19
C SER A 36 -2.93 -19.41 56.29
N PHE A 37 -3.16 -18.20 56.80
CA PHE A 37 -3.70 -17.07 56.04
C PHE A 37 -2.62 -16.29 55.26
N LEU A 38 -1.33 -16.60 55.44
CA LEU A 38 -0.24 -16.09 54.60
C LEU A 38 0.01 -17.06 53.45
N GLU A 39 -0.62 -16.77 52.32
CA GLU A 39 -0.56 -17.61 51.12
C GLU A 39 0.42 -17.06 50.08
N ILE A 40 1.22 -17.96 49.49
CA ILE A 40 2.03 -17.61 48.31
C ILE A 40 1.09 -17.31 47.16
N GLN A 41 1.31 -16.17 46.50
CA GLN A 41 0.61 -15.78 45.30
C GLN A 41 1.51 -14.92 44.40
N PHE A 42 1.29 -15.00 43.09
CA PHE A 42 2.16 -14.36 42.09
C PHE A 42 1.48 -13.20 41.36
N SER A 43 0.40 -12.65 41.93
CA SER A 43 -0.38 -11.60 41.29
C SER A 43 0.42 -10.33 40.99
N ASN A 44 1.43 -9.99 41.79
CA ASN A 44 2.29 -8.81 41.57
C ASN A 44 3.28 -8.97 40.41
N LEU A 45 3.59 -10.20 39.96
CA LEU A 45 4.49 -10.46 38.84
C LEU A 45 3.99 -9.77 37.54
N PRO A 46 2.75 -9.98 37.06
CA PRO A 46 2.21 -9.28 35.90
C PRO A 46 2.13 -7.75 36.08
N ALA A 47 1.86 -7.27 37.30
CA ALA A 47 1.75 -5.84 37.56
C ALA A 47 3.12 -5.12 37.47
N ILE A 48 4.19 -5.75 37.99
CA ILE A 48 5.56 -5.24 37.85
C ILE A 48 5.99 -5.24 36.38
N LEU A 49 5.70 -6.34 35.65
CA LEU A 49 5.99 -6.43 34.20
C LEU A 49 5.23 -5.36 33.41
N GLY A 50 3.94 -5.19 33.69
CA GLY A 50 3.12 -4.14 33.11
C GLY A 50 3.65 -2.74 33.44
N GLY A 51 4.16 -2.53 34.66
CA GLY A 51 4.82 -1.29 35.05
C GLY A 51 6.14 -1.02 34.30
N PHE A 52 6.93 -2.04 34.01
CA PHE A 52 8.12 -1.92 33.15
C PHE A 52 7.77 -1.57 31.69
N VAL A 53 6.62 -2.06 31.19
CA VAL A 53 6.15 -1.83 29.82
C VAL A 53 5.41 -0.50 29.66
N LEU A 54 4.46 -0.21 30.54
CA LEU A 54 3.51 0.91 30.44
C LEU A 54 3.91 2.12 31.29
N GLY A 55 4.94 1.97 32.12
CA GLY A 55 5.35 2.94 33.11
C GLY A 55 4.57 2.82 34.43
N PRO A 56 4.93 3.63 35.44
CA PRO A 56 4.47 3.45 36.81
C PRO A 56 2.95 3.52 36.98
N LEU A 57 2.29 4.47 36.29
CA LEU A 57 0.83 4.60 36.34
C LEU A 57 0.11 3.41 35.71
N GLY A 58 0.63 2.87 34.59
CA GLY A 58 0.05 1.68 33.96
C GLY A 58 0.18 0.43 34.84
N GLY A 59 1.33 0.28 35.50
CA GLY A 59 1.53 -0.76 36.52
C GLY A 59 0.56 -0.65 37.69
N CYS A 60 0.37 0.55 38.24
CA CYS A 60 -0.58 0.78 39.34
C CYS A 60 -2.02 0.51 38.90
N LEU A 61 -2.39 0.90 37.68
CA LEU A 61 -3.72 0.66 37.12
C LEU A 61 -4.03 -0.85 37.06
N ILE A 62 -3.05 -1.69 36.72
CA ILE A 62 -3.20 -3.15 36.73
C ILE A 62 -3.55 -3.67 38.14
N VAL A 63 -2.90 -3.14 39.18
CA VAL A 63 -3.19 -3.50 40.58
C VAL A 63 -4.61 -3.08 40.97
N VAL A 64 -5.02 -1.87 40.58
CA VAL A 64 -6.37 -1.35 40.86
C VAL A 64 -7.44 -2.18 40.15
N VAL A 65 -7.27 -2.50 38.87
CA VAL A 65 -8.22 -3.34 38.11
C VAL A 65 -8.31 -4.72 38.73
N ARG A 66 -7.17 -5.34 39.10
CA ARG A 66 -7.16 -6.60 39.83
C ARG A 66 -7.97 -6.50 41.13
N PHE A 67 -7.79 -5.45 41.91
CA PHE A 67 -8.52 -5.24 43.17
C PHE A 67 -10.03 -5.13 42.94
N VAL A 68 -10.46 -4.35 41.94
CA VAL A 68 -11.88 -4.24 41.57
C VAL A 68 -12.45 -5.61 41.20
N LEU A 69 -11.74 -6.40 40.39
CA LEU A 69 -12.18 -7.74 40.01
C LEU A 69 -12.35 -8.64 41.24
N LYS A 70 -11.45 -8.59 42.23
CA LYS A 70 -11.59 -9.38 43.47
C LYS A 70 -12.86 -9.05 44.24
N LEU A 71 -13.21 -7.77 44.34
CA LEU A 71 -14.43 -7.33 45.01
C LEU A 71 -15.68 -7.84 44.27
N VAL A 72 -15.69 -7.72 42.93
CA VAL A 72 -16.82 -8.15 42.08
C VAL A 72 -17.07 -9.66 42.19
N PHE A 73 -16.01 -10.46 42.20
CA PHE A 73 -16.14 -11.93 42.27
C PHE A 73 -16.28 -12.49 43.70
N GLY A 74 -16.34 -11.64 44.73
CA GLY A 74 -16.62 -12.07 46.11
C GLY A 74 -15.57 -13.02 46.69
N LEU A 75 -14.31 -12.92 46.27
CA LEU A 75 -13.26 -13.91 46.56
C LEU A 75 -12.61 -13.80 47.95
N SER A 76 -13.22 -13.07 48.90
CA SER A 76 -12.58 -12.77 50.18
C SER A 76 -12.85 -13.82 51.25
N SER A 77 -11.78 -14.46 51.74
CA SER A 77 -11.78 -15.26 52.98
C SER A 77 -11.39 -14.44 54.22
N THR A 78 -10.99 -13.18 54.04
CA THR A 78 -10.42 -12.31 55.10
C THR A 78 -11.24 -11.04 55.32
N ALA A 79 -12.49 -11.05 54.87
CA ALA A 79 -13.45 -9.97 55.03
C ALA A 79 -12.89 -8.59 54.57
N GLY A 80 -12.23 -8.57 53.41
CA GLY A 80 -11.69 -7.37 52.76
C GLY A 80 -10.30 -6.92 53.21
N VAL A 81 -9.76 -7.50 54.29
CA VAL A 81 -8.47 -7.08 54.85
C VAL A 81 -7.31 -7.54 53.98
N GLY A 82 -7.32 -8.79 53.52
CA GLY A 82 -6.31 -9.32 52.62
C GLY A 82 -6.28 -8.62 51.26
N GLU A 83 -7.44 -8.22 50.74
CA GLU A 83 -7.55 -7.47 49.48
C GLU A 83 -7.01 -6.05 49.62
N THR A 84 -7.29 -5.38 50.74
CA THR A 84 -6.77 -4.05 51.04
C THR A 84 -5.25 -4.09 51.21
N ALA A 85 -4.73 -5.11 51.90
CA ALA A 85 -3.30 -5.36 52.01
C ALA A 85 -2.65 -5.53 50.63
N ASP A 86 -3.24 -6.37 49.79
CA ASP A 86 -2.74 -6.66 48.45
C ASP A 86 -2.75 -5.42 47.53
N LEU A 87 -3.77 -4.56 47.64
CA LEU A 87 -3.84 -3.30 46.90
C LEU A 87 -2.72 -2.34 47.32
N LEU A 88 -2.60 -2.06 48.62
CA LEU A 88 -1.60 -1.12 49.15
C LEU A 88 -0.18 -1.61 48.85
N LEU A 89 0.10 -2.88 49.14
CA LEU A 89 1.41 -3.49 48.87
C LEU A 89 1.72 -3.54 47.37
N GLY A 90 0.74 -3.93 46.56
CA GLY A 90 0.87 -3.97 45.11
C GLY A 90 1.25 -2.60 44.54
N ILE A 91 0.57 -1.53 44.95
CA ILE A 91 0.88 -0.16 44.51
C ILE A 91 2.29 0.24 44.92
N CYS A 92 2.68 0.07 46.18
CA CYS A 92 4.02 0.46 46.67
C CYS A 92 5.14 -0.26 45.90
N VAL A 93 5.00 -1.57 45.67
CA VAL A 93 6.00 -2.39 44.98
C VAL A 93 6.08 -2.07 43.49
N VAL A 94 4.93 -1.94 42.82
CA VAL A 94 4.89 -1.66 41.38
C VAL A 94 5.35 -0.23 41.08
N LEU A 95 4.94 0.74 41.89
CA LEU A 95 5.36 2.13 41.74
C LEU A 95 6.87 2.26 41.90
N SER A 96 7.45 1.72 42.97
CA SER A 96 8.88 1.81 43.25
C SER A 96 9.73 1.11 42.18
N SER A 97 9.41 -0.14 41.83
CA SER A 97 10.12 -0.88 40.79
C SER A 97 10.04 -0.17 39.43
N SER A 98 8.85 0.30 39.04
CA SER A 98 8.63 0.96 37.74
C SER A 98 9.30 2.33 37.65
N LEU A 99 9.32 3.09 38.75
CA LEU A 99 10.02 4.38 38.79
C LEU A 99 11.53 4.18 38.60
N ILE A 100 12.14 3.25 39.34
CA ILE A 100 13.57 2.95 39.22
C ILE A 100 13.91 2.46 37.81
N TYR A 101 13.09 1.57 37.25
CA TYR A 101 13.29 1.05 35.91
C TYR A 101 13.10 2.13 34.82
N LYS A 102 12.19 3.10 35.01
CA LYS A 102 11.94 4.19 34.06
C LYS A 102 13.19 5.00 33.74
N TYR A 103 14.08 5.20 34.72
CA TYR A 103 15.35 5.92 34.53
C TYR A 103 16.43 5.06 33.86
N ASN A 104 16.42 3.74 34.07
CA ASN A 104 17.45 2.82 33.56
C ASN A 104 16.83 1.62 32.83
N LYS A 105 16.33 1.84 31.60
CA LYS A 105 15.62 0.85 30.76
C LYS A 105 16.53 -0.24 30.14
N ASN A 106 17.36 -0.87 30.96
CA ASN A 106 18.28 -1.93 30.56
C ASN A 106 18.25 -3.09 31.56
N LYS A 107 18.97 -4.17 31.27
CA LYS A 107 19.00 -5.38 32.12
C LYS A 107 19.49 -5.09 33.54
N ARG A 108 20.49 -4.22 33.70
CA ARG A 108 21.04 -3.85 35.03
C ARG A 108 20.02 -3.03 35.81
N GLY A 109 19.34 -2.08 35.16
CA GLY A 109 18.27 -1.29 35.79
C GLY A 109 17.05 -2.12 36.18
N GLY A 110 16.70 -3.15 35.40
CA GLY A 110 15.67 -4.12 35.79
C GLY A 110 16.04 -4.92 37.03
N ILE A 111 17.29 -5.38 37.14
CA ILE A 111 17.78 -6.07 38.35
C ILE A 111 17.75 -5.13 39.56
N LEU A 112 18.26 -3.90 39.40
CA LEU A 112 18.26 -2.90 40.46
C LEU A 112 16.84 -2.58 40.94
N ALA A 113 15.91 -2.38 40.01
CA ALA A 113 14.51 -2.13 40.32
C ALA A 113 13.90 -3.27 41.15
N LEU A 114 14.18 -4.52 40.80
CA LEU A 114 13.66 -5.68 41.53
C LEU A 114 14.29 -5.80 42.93
N ILE A 115 15.61 -5.59 43.07
CA ILE A 115 16.29 -5.60 44.37
C ILE A 115 15.72 -4.50 45.30
N CYS A 116 15.60 -3.27 44.80
CA CYS A 116 15.02 -2.19 45.60
C CYS A 116 13.56 -2.45 45.96
N SER A 117 12.80 -3.09 45.06
CA SER A 117 11.39 -3.41 45.31
C SER A 117 11.20 -4.45 46.41
N VAL A 118 12.16 -5.36 46.63
CA VAL A 118 12.14 -6.30 47.78
C VAL A 118 12.17 -5.54 49.10
N ILE A 119 13.04 -4.52 49.21
CA ILE A 119 13.15 -3.69 50.41
C ILE A 119 11.83 -2.93 50.64
N VAL A 120 11.30 -2.28 49.59
CA VAL A 120 10.03 -1.56 49.67
C VAL A 120 8.88 -2.50 50.03
N TRP A 121 8.85 -3.72 49.48
CA TRP A 121 7.83 -4.72 49.79
C TRP A 121 7.83 -5.06 51.28
N VAL A 122 8.98 -5.41 51.85
CA VAL A 122 9.08 -5.82 53.27
C VAL A 122 8.75 -4.66 54.20
N ILE A 123 9.24 -3.44 53.92
CA ILE A 123 8.93 -2.26 54.74
C ILE A 123 7.43 -1.95 54.68
N SER A 124 6.86 -1.97 53.48
CA SER A 124 5.43 -1.71 53.29
C SER A 124 4.58 -2.79 53.95
N SER A 125 5.00 -4.06 53.91
CA SER A 125 4.25 -5.17 54.53
C SER A 125 4.26 -5.09 56.04
N VAL A 126 5.37 -4.69 56.65
CA VAL A 126 5.43 -4.39 58.09
C VAL A 126 4.48 -3.26 58.43
N PHE A 127 4.56 -2.13 57.71
CA PHE A 127 3.73 -0.97 57.98
C PHE A 127 2.22 -1.29 57.83
N VAL A 128 1.84 -1.87 56.70
CA VAL A 128 0.45 -2.18 56.38
C VAL A 128 -0.11 -3.24 57.36
N ASN A 129 0.65 -4.27 57.72
CA ASN A 129 0.13 -5.27 58.66
C ASN A 129 0.07 -4.77 60.10
N TYR A 130 1.12 -4.08 60.57
CA TYR A 130 1.23 -3.63 61.96
C TYR A 130 0.23 -2.52 62.28
N TYR A 131 0.09 -1.53 61.39
CA TYR A 131 -0.71 -0.33 61.68
C TYR A 131 -2.11 -0.35 61.06
N ILE A 132 -2.35 -1.15 60.02
CA ILE A 132 -3.62 -1.12 59.28
C ILE A 132 -4.36 -2.46 59.43
N ASN A 133 -3.83 -3.53 58.84
CA ASN A 133 -4.60 -4.77 58.67
C ASN A 133 -4.95 -5.47 59.99
N VAL A 134 -3.94 -5.75 60.83
CA VAL A 134 -4.18 -6.50 62.07
C VAL A 134 -5.07 -5.70 63.02
N PRO A 135 -4.78 -4.41 63.33
CA PRO A 135 -5.66 -3.62 64.18
C PRO A 135 -7.09 -3.50 63.62
N PHE A 136 -7.23 -3.30 62.31
CA PHE A 136 -8.54 -3.22 61.66
C PHE A 136 -9.29 -4.55 61.76
N PHE A 137 -8.65 -5.67 61.45
CA PHE A 137 -9.26 -7.00 61.50
C PHE A 137 -9.73 -7.35 62.91
N VAL A 138 -8.88 -7.13 63.91
CA VAL A 138 -9.21 -7.40 65.32
C VAL A 138 -10.41 -6.55 65.76
N LYS A 139 -10.43 -5.27 65.40
CA LYS A 139 -11.52 -4.35 65.74
C LYS A 139 -12.83 -4.69 65.02
N ALA A 140 -12.76 -4.98 63.72
CA ALA A 140 -13.94 -5.16 62.88
C ALA A 140 -14.56 -6.57 62.98
N TYR A 141 -13.75 -7.60 63.20
CA TYR A 141 -14.18 -9.00 63.08
C TYR A 141 -13.93 -9.85 64.34
N CYS A 142 -13.04 -9.44 65.22
CA CYS A 142 -12.76 -10.16 66.47
C CYS A 142 -13.30 -9.46 67.72
N GLY A 143 -14.11 -8.40 67.57
CA GLY A 143 -14.68 -7.65 68.70
C GLY A 143 -13.62 -6.99 69.60
N GLY A 144 -12.40 -6.78 69.10
CA GLY A 144 -11.26 -6.29 69.88
C GLY A 144 -10.39 -7.38 70.51
N ASP A 145 -10.76 -8.66 70.43
CA ASP A 145 -9.99 -9.76 71.02
C ASP A 145 -9.00 -10.38 70.02
N ILE A 146 -7.71 -10.36 70.35
CA ILE A 146 -6.63 -10.89 69.51
C ILE A 146 -6.39 -12.40 69.72
N ASN A 147 -6.99 -13.00 70.75
CA ASN A 147 -6.73 -14.40 71.13
C ASN A 147 -7.00 -15.40 70.00
N GLY A 148 -7.99 -15.14 69.15
CA GLY A 148 -8.26 -15.98 67.97
C GLY A 148 -7.07 -16.06 67.01
N LEU A 149 -6.39 -14.92 66.76
CA LEU A 149 -5.18 -14.89 65.94
C LEU A 149 -3.98 -15.51 66.66
N VAL A 150 -3.88 -15.33 67.98
CA VAL A 150 -2.83 -15.98 68.80
C VAL A 150 -2.92 -17.50 68.64
N VAL A 151 -4.12 -18.09 68.72
CA VAL A 151 -4.33 -19.54 68.56
C VAL A 151 -3.84 -20.05 67.20
N ILE A 152 -4.10 -19.30 66.13
CA ILE A 152 -3.69 -19.68 64.77
C ILE A 152 -2.16 -19.59 64.60
N CYS A 153 -1.53 -18.58 65.20
CA CYS A 153 -0.09 -18.33 65.05
C CYS A 153 0.78 -19.16 66.02
N LYS A 154 0.25 -19.58 67.17
CA LYS A 154 1.01 -20.28 68.23
C LYS A 154 1.71 -21.57 67.79
N PRO A 155 1.16 -22.40 66.89
CA PRO A 155 1.85 -23.60 66.39
C PRO A 155 3.12 -23.29 65.59
N VAL A 156 3.20 -22.12 64.96
CA VAL A 156 4.30 -21.72 64.06
C VAL A 156 5.21 -20.65 64.65
N ILE A 157 4.74 -19.86 65.61
CA ILE A 157 5.51 -18.80 66.29
C ILE A 157 5.61 -19.11 67.78
N LYS A 158 6.78 -19.59 68.21
CA LYS A 158 7.05 -19.92 69.61
C LYS A 158 7.02 -18.66 70.48
N GLY A 159 6.32 -18.73 71.62
CA GLY A 159 6.27 -17.64 72.61
C GLY A 159 5.29 -16.50 72.30
N ILE A 160 4.47 -16.63 71.24
CA ILE A 160 3.44 -15.63 70.93
C ILE A 160 2.29 -15.70 71.94
N ASN A 161 1.89 -14.54 72.45
CA ASN A 161 0.75 -14.34 73.34
C ASN A 161 0.00 -13.04 72.94
N SER A 162 -1.07 -12.70 73.65
CA SER A 162 -1.88 -11.51 73.35
C SER A 162 -1.14 -10.20 73.52
N GLU A 163 -0.21 -10.10 74.49
CA GLU A 163 0.54 -8.88 74.81
C GLU A 163 1.62 -8.59 73.77
N ASN A 164 2.28 -9.62 73.24
CA ASN A 164 3.40 -9.49 72.30
C ASN A 164 3.02 -9.82 70.85
N PHE A 165 1.73 -10.06 70.55
CA PHE A 165 1.27 -10.59 69.27
C PHE A 165 1.79 -9.80 68.07
N LEU A 166 1.55 -8.48 68.05
CA LEU A 166 1.90 -7.63 66.90
C LEU A 166 3.40 -7.66 66.60
N GLU A 167 4.22 -7.62 67.64
CA GLU A 167 5.67 -7.66 67.51
C GLU A 167 6.16 -9.03 67.01
N TYR A 168 5.70 -10.12 67.65
CA TYR A 168 6.11 -11.48 67.30
C TYR A 168 5.60 -11.90 65.91
N TYR A 169 4.34 -11.61 65.60
CA TYR A 169 3.76 -11.87 64.28
C TYR A 169 4.51 -11.11 63.19
N THR A 170 4.87 -9.85 63.44
CA THR A 170 5.60 -9.05 62.46
C THR A 170 7.02 -9.59 62.24
N LYS A 171 7.75 -9.86 63.33
CA LYS A 171 9.14 -10.34 63.28
C LYS A 171 9.27 -11.74 62.69
N PHE A 172 8.42 -12.67 63.12
CA PHE A 172 8.56 -14.09 62.80
C PHE A 172 7.64 -14.59 61.68
N ALA A 173 6.63 -13.81 61.28
CA ALA A 173 5.76 -14.15 60.14
C ALA A 173 5.89 -13.13 59.00
N VAL A 174 5.51 -11.87 59.23
CA VAL A 174 5.35 -10.88 58.16
C VAL A 174 6.66 -10.61 57.42
N ILE A 175 7.74 -10.32 58.15
CA ILE A 175 9.06 -10.03 57.55
C ILE A 175 9.59 -11.25 56.78
N PRO A 176 9.79 -12.43 57.39
CA PRO A 176 10.36 -13.58 56.68
C PRO A 176 9.48 -14.05 55.51
N PHE A 177 8.15 -14.01 55.67
CA PHE A 177 7.22 -14.39 54.59
C PHE A 177 7.32 -13.45 53.38
N ASN A 178 7.24 -12.13 53.61
CA ASN A 178 7.28 -11.17 52.51
C ASN A 178 8.68 -11.05 51.89
N LEU A 179 9.74 -11.30 52.66
CA LEU A 179 11.10 -11.40 52.12
C LEU A 179 11.20 -12.58 51.16
N LEU A 180 10.75 -13.77 51.58
CA LEU A 180 10.73 -14.96 50.73
C LEU A 180 9.89 -14.73 49.47
N LEU A 181 8.66 -14.27 49.63
CA LEU A 181 7.72 -14.06 48.52
C LEU A 181 8.26 -13.03 47.52
N SER A 182 8.74 -11.89 47.99
CA SER A 182 9.26 -10.82 47.12
C SER A 182 10.51 -11.24 46.36
N VAL A 183 11.41 -12.01 46.98
CA VAL A 183 12.59 -12.56 46.30
C VAL A 183 12.19 -13.55 45.20
N ILE A 184 11.27 -14.48 45.49
CA ILE A 184 10.79 -15.44 44.49
C ILE A 184 10.11 -14.70 43.33
N VAL A 185 9.18 -13.78 43.64
CA VAL A 185 8.50 -12.96 42.63
C VAL A 185 9.51 -12.17 41.81
N GLY A 186 10.52 -11.56 42.44
CA GLY A 186 11.58 -10.84 41.75
C GLY A 186 12.38 -11.71 40.78
N ILE A 187 12.79 -12.92 41.20
CA ILE A 187 13.53 -13.87 40.35
C ILE A 187 12.68 -14.29 39.15
N ILE A 188 11.43 -14.69 39.38
CA ILE A 188 10.51 -15.09 38.30
C ILE A 188 10.27 -13.92 37.35
N THR A 189 10.04 -12.71 37.90
CA THR A 189 9.85 -11.49 37.12
C THR A 189 11.03 -11.24 36.20
N PHE A 190 12.25 -11.40 36.69
CA PHE A 190 13.45 -11.22 35.88
C PHE A 190 13.55 -12.22 34.72
N PHE A 191 13.29 -13.51 34.96
CA PHE A 191 13.35 -14.53 33.91
C PHE A 191 12.25 -14.38 32.87
N VAL A 192 11.02 -14.09 33.31
CA VAL A 192 9.88 -13.82 32.43
C VAL A 192 10.16 -12.56 31.62
N TYR A 193 10.53 -11.46 32.28
CA TYR A 193 10.91 -10.20 31.63
C TYR A 193 11.98 -10.39 30.56
N LYS A 194 13.05 -11.16 30.85
CA LYS A 194 14.11 -11.43 29.87
C LYS A 194 13.55 -12.07 28.59
N ARG A 195 12.58 -12.99 28.70
CA ARG A 195 11.96 -13.65 27.56
C ARG A 195 10.95 -12.75 26.84
N ILE A 196 10.12 -12.04 27.58
CA ILE A 196 9.02 -11.26 26.99
C ILE A 196 9.42 -9.84 26.57
N SER A 197 10.51 -9.28 27.10
CA SER A 197 10.94 -7.91 26.76
C SER A 197 11.20 -7.71 25.26
N ASN A 198 11.57 -8.76 24.52
CA ASN A 198 11.69 -8.72 23.06
C ASN A 198 10.32 -8.68 22.35
N ILE A 199 9.28 -9.24 22.95
CA ILE A 199 7.91 -9.24 22.44
C ILE A 199 7.26 -7.88 22.67
N PHE A 200 7.50 -7.25 23.83
CA PHE A 200 6.87 -5.98 24.22
C PHE A 200 7.67 -4.71 23.85
N LYS A 201 8.95 -4.85 23.43
CA LYS A 201 9.71 -3.76 22.76
C LYS A 201 9.18 -3.47 21.36
N LYS A 202 8.55 -4.47 20.73
CA LYS A 202 7.71 -4.25 19.57
C LYS A 202 6.42 -3.66 20.13
N ASP A 203 5.98 -2.50 19.61
CA ASP A 203 4.58 -2.11 19.78
C ASP A 203 3.73 -3.37 19.49
N PHE A 204 2.63 -3.63 20.21
CA PHE A 204 1.76 -4.75 19.83
C PHE A 204 1.22 -4.53 18.40
N PHE A 205 1.27 -3.26 17.97
CA PHE A 205 1.24 -2.79 16.58
C PHE A 205 2.59 -2.20 16.15
N ALA A 206 3.70 -2.94 16.25
CA ALA A 206 4.88 -2.61 15.47
C ALA A 206 4.36 -2.56 14.05
N ALA A 207 4.44 -1.39 13.42
CA ALA A 207 4.08 -1.26 12.02
C ALA A 207 4.77 -2.42 11.32
N GLY A 208 3.99 -3.34 10.76
CA GLY A 208 4.53 -4.26 9.77
C GLY A 208 5.30 -3.41 8.76
N LYS A 209 6.24 -4.04 8.05
CA LYS A 209 6.93 -3.33 6.97
C LYS A 209 5.88 -2.55 6.17
N LYS A 210 6.04 -1.24 6.06
CA LYS A 210 5.05 -0.42 5.37
C LYS A 210 4.97 -0.92 3.93
N ARG A 211 3.77 -1.18 3.46
CA ARG A 211 3.57 -1.63 2.09
C ARG A 211 3.53 -0.42 1.17
N ILE A 212 4.40 -0.42 0.17
CA ILE A 212 4.50 0.63 -0.84
C ILE A 212 3.97 0.06 -2.15
N LEU A 213 3.01 0.74 -2.75
CA LEU A 213 2.62 0.50 -4.14
C LEU A 213 3.24 1.58 -5.02
N VAL A 214 4.07 1.20 -5.96
CA VAL A 214 4.67 2.12 -6.92
C VAL A 214 3.84 2.09 -8.20
N ILE A 215 3.29 3.22 -8.59
CA ILE A 215 2.47 3.38 -9.79
C ILE A 215 2.81 4.74 -10.43
N CYS A 216 3.95 4.78 -11.12
CA CYS A 216 4.51 5.99 -11.71
C CYS A 216 4.38 5.95 -13.24
N ASP A 217 4.16 7.10 -13.85
CA ASP A 217 4.27 7.23 -15.30
C ASP A 217 5.74 7.14 -15.71
N SER A 218 5.97 6.93 -17.01
CA SER A 218 7.27 7.07 -17.62
C SER A 218 7.87 8.45 -17.35
N PHE A 219 9.18 8.47 -17.15
CA PHE A 219 9.95 9.70 -17.17
C PHE A 219 10.28 9.96 -18.63
N LYS A 220 9.38 10.68 -19.34
CA LYS A 220 9.44 10.89 -20.80
C LYS A 220 10.87 11.17 -21.28
N GLY A 221 11.31 10.37 -22.25
CA GLY A 221 12.66 10.45 -22.83
C GLY A 221 13.77 9.78 -22.03
N THR A 222 13.50 9.19 -20.86
CA THR A 222 14.55 8.60 -19.99
C THR A 222 14.21 7.21 -19.45
N LEU A 223 13.18 7.06 -18.61
CA LEU A 223 12.80 5.78 -17.98
C LEU A 223 11.36 5.42 -18.32
N SER A 224 11.11 4.15 -18.63
CA SER A 224 9.75 3.60 -18.69
C SER A 224 9.12 3.49 -17.30
N SER A 225 7.79 3.41 -17.25
CA SER A 225 7.04 3.18 -15.99
C SER A 225 7.52 1.93 -15.26
N LYS A 226 7.79 0.84 -16.01
CA LYS A 226 8.36 -0.41 -15.49
C LYS A 226 9.72 -0.19 -14.84
N GLU A 227 10.64 0.50 -15.52
CA GLU A 227 11.98 0.76 -14.98
C GLU A 227 11.94 1.58 -13.70
N VAL A 228 11.06 2.60 -13.62
CA VAL A 228 10.85 3.36 -12.39
C VAL A 228 10.38 2.44 -11.26
N GLY A 229 9.36 1.62 -11.52
CA GLY A 229 8.85 0.63 -10.57
C GLY A 229 9.92 -0.34 -10.05
N GLU A 230 10.68 -0.95 -10.96
CA GLU A 230 11.76 -1.89 -10.63
C GLU A 230 12.87 -1.22 -9.80
N ILE A 231 13.29 0.01 -10.16
CA ILE A 231 14.32 0.74 -9.42
C ILE A 231 13.85 1.01 -7.99
N VAL A 232 12.61 1.45 -7.81
CA VAL A 232 12.06 1.70 -6.47
C VAL A 232 12.04 0.40 -5.66
N VAL A 233 11.39 -0.65 -6.19
CA VAL A 233 11.24 -1.94 -5.48
C VAL A 233 12.59 -2.55 -5.09
N ASN A 234 13.60 -2.42 -5.94
CA ASN A 234 14.92 -2.99 -5.68
C ASN A 234 15.76 -2.22 -4.66
N ASN A 235 15.47 -0.93 -4.43
CA ASN A 235 16.34 -0.05 -3.65
C ASN A 235 15.73 0.49 -2.34
N VAL A 236 14.46 0.21 -2.04
CA VAL A 236 13.88 0.51 -0.70
C VAL A 236 14.49 -0.36 0.39
N ASN A 237 14.55 0.14 1.63
CA ASN A 237 14.99 -0.65 2.79
C ASN A 237 14.02 -1.80 3.07
N LYS A 238 14.41 -3.02 2.71
CA LYS A 238 13.61 -4.24 2.87
C LYS A 238 13.31 -4.59 4.34
N ASN A 239 13.96 -3.98 5.33
CA ASN A 239 13.59 -4.12 6.75
C ASN A 239 12.47 -3.18 7.17
N LYS A 240 12.27 -2.06 6.46
CA LYS A 240 11.24 -1.05 6.72
C LYS A 240 10.03 -1.18 5.79
N TYR A 241 10.25 -1.59 4.55
CA TYR A 241 9.26 -1.55 3.47
C TYR A 241 9.09 -2.91 2.76
N ILE A 242 7.88 -3.15 2.26
CA ILE A 242 7.57 -4.14 1.22
C ILE A 242 7.05 -3.34 0.05
N ALA A 243 7.79 -3.29 -1.05
CA ALA A 243 7.40 -2.54 -2.24
C ALA A 243 7.00 -3.50 -3.36
N GLU A 244 5.91 -3.16 -4.03
CA GLU A 244 5.45 -3.77 -5.27
C GLU A 244 5.20 -2.63 -6.26
N TYR A 245 5.21 -2.92 -7.56
CA TYR A 245 4.92 -1.91 -8.58
C TYR A 245 3.78 -2.36 -9.50
N LEU A 246 3.09 -1.36 -10.06
CA LEU A 246 2.14 -1.46 -11.15
C LEU A 246 2.67 -0.57 -12.27
N PRO A 247 3.11 -1.13 -13.40
CA PRO A 247 3.37 -0.32 -14.56
C PRO A 247 2.05 0.29 -15.02
N ILE A 248 2.12 1.51 -15.52
CA ILE A 248 1.01 2.18 -16.17
C ILE A 248 1.42 2.59 -17.57
N SER A 249 0.42 2.63 -18.43
CA SER A 249 0.54 3.10 -19.81
C SER A 249 -0.72 3.88 -20.14
N ASP A 250 -0.58 4.90 -20.97
CA ASP A 250 -1.65 5.67 -21.59
C ASP A 250 -2.38 4.89 -22.70
N GLY A 251 -2.01 3.63 -22.92
CA GLY A 251 -2.38 2.84 -24.08
C GLY A 251 -1.28 2.80 -25.14
N GLY A 252 -0.10 3.37 -24.88
CA GLY A 252 1.10 3.19 -25.68
C GLY A 252 1.92 1.97 -25.25
N GLU A 253 3.22 2.04 -25.55
CA GLU A 253 4.19 0.95 -25.33
C GLU A 253 4.09 0.33 -23.94
N GLY A 254 3.98 -0.99 -23.88
CA GLY A 254 3.97 -1.76 -22.64
C GLY A 254 2.61 -1.81 -21.94
N PHE A 255 1.54 -1.35 -22.60
CA PHE A 255 0.17 -1.49 -22.13
C PHE A 255 -0.23 -2.97 -21.95
N LEU A 256 0.09 -3.83 -22.92
CA LEU A 256 -0.21 -5.27 -22.80
C LEU A 256 0.57 -5.93 -21.66
N ASP A 257 1.84 -5.57 -21.48
CA ASP A 257 2.66 -6.09 -20.39
C ASP A 257 2.11 -5.67 -19.02
N ALA A 258 1.61 -4.43 -18.93
CA ALA A 258 0.98 -3.92 -17.73
C ALA A 258 -0.28 -4.71 -17.35
N LEU A 259 -1.11 -5.08 -18.33
CA LEU A 259 -2.29 -5.91 -18.11
C LEU A 259 -1.92 -7.34 -17.64
N LEU A 260 -0.95 -7.97 -18.31
CA LEU A 260 -0.51 -9.34 -18.00
C LEU A 260 0.05 -9.48 -16.58
N MET A 261 0.71 -8.44 -16.07
CA MET A 261 1.44 -8.54 -14.81
C MET A 261 0.52 -8.82 -13.60
N TRP A 262 -0.74 -8.40 -13.67
CA TRP A 262 -1.69 -8.53 -12.55
C TRP A 262 -2.94 -9.35 -12.89
N ASN A 263 -3.33 -9.44 -14.16
CA ASN A 263 -4.47 -10.25 -14.56
C ASN A 263 -4.02 -11.63 -15.06
N LYS A 264 -4.06 -12.62 -14.15
CA LYS A 264 -3.69 -14.01 -14.43
C LYS A 264 -4.63 -14.73 -15.40
N ASN A 265 -5.81 -14.17 -15.67
CA ASN A 265 -6.78 -14.77 -16.60
C ASN A 265 -6.45 -14.41 -18.06
N LEU A 266 -5.65 -13.36 -18.28
CA LEU A 266 -5.19 -12.98 -19.62
C LEU A 266 -4.18 -13.98 -20.14
N LYS A 267 -4.38 -14.39 -21.40
CA LYS A 267 -3.43 -15.21 -22.14
C LYS A 267 -2.83 -14.40 -23.27
N GLU A 268 -1.51 -14.51 -23.39
CA GLU A 268 -0.74 -13.92 -24.47
C GLU A 268 -0.82 -14.77 -25.74
N TYR A 269 -0.93 -14.11 -26.88
CA TYR A 269 -0.90 -14.70 -28.20
C TYR A 269 -0.08 -13.84 -29.15
N TYR A 270 0.45 -14.47 -30.19
CA TYR A 270 1.16 -13.82 -31.29
C TYR A 270 0.46 -14.09 -32.62
N VAL A 271 0.55 -13.13 -33.52
CA VAL A 271 0.03 -13.22 -34.88
C VAL A 271 1.05 -12.64 -35.85
N MET A 272 1.23 -13.30 -36.98
CA MET A 272 2.05 -12.77 -38.07
C MET A 272 1.34 -11.54 -38.66
N SER A 273 2.03 -10.41 -38.64
CA SER A 273 1.54 -9.09 -39.02
C SER A 273 2.61 -8.39 -39.87
N CYS A 274 2.60 -7.06 -39.88
CA CYS A 274 3.67 -6.28 -40.44
C CYS A 274 3.89 -4.98 -39.67
N ASP A 275 5.06 -4.38 -39.85
CA ASP A 275 5.39 -3.11 -39.23
C ASP A 275 4.79 -1.89 -39.97
N ALA A 276 5.13 -0.68 -39.51
CA ALA A 276 4.71 0.59 -40.12
C ALA A 276 5.01 0.69 -41.62
N PHE A 277 6.02 -0.02 -42.14
CA PHE A 277 6.41 -0.03 -43.54
C PHE A 277 6.10 -1.35 -44.25
N ARG A 278 5.19 -2.14 -43.66
CA ARG A 278 4.71 -3.43 -44.18
C ARG A 278 5.80 -4.50 -44.29
N ARG A 279 6.89 -4.39 -43.54
CA ARG A 279 7.86 -5.48 -43.38
C ARG A 279 7.25 -6.53 -42.45
N VAL A 280 7.48 -7.81 -42.73
CA VAL A 280 6.90 -8.91 -41.94
C VAL A 280 7.32 -8.77 -40.48
N ASN A 281 6.34 -8.87 -39.57
CA ASN A 281 6.55 -8.82 -38.14
C ASN A 281 5.64 -9.85 -37.43
N SER A 282 5.84 -10.02 -36.12
CA SER A 282 4.91 -10.74 -35.25
C SER A 282 4.45 -9.79 -34.15
N SER A 283 3.14 -9.62 -34.01
CA SER A 283 2.56 -8.71 -33.01
C SER A 283 1.89 -9.48 -31.89
N LYS A 284 2.10 -9.01 -30.66
CA LYS A 284 1.47 -9.54 -29.46
C LYS A 284 0.05 -9.02 -29.31
N TYR A 285 -0.84 -9.85 -28.78
CA TYR A 285 -2.16 -9.45 -28.28
C TYR A 285 -2.57 -10.33 -27.11
N LEU A 286 -3.52 -9.86 -26.31
CA LEU A 286 -4.03 -10.62 -25.16
C LEU A 286 -5.49 -11.01 -25.36
N PHE A 287 -5.88 -12.13 -24.76
CA PHE A 287 -7.26 -12.56 -24.73
C PHE A 287 -7.68 -12.96 -23.32
N ASP A 288 -8.79 -12.40 -22.87
CA ASP A 288 -9.54 -12.84 -21.71
C ASP A 288 -10.67 -13.77 -22.18
N LYS A 289 -10.56 -15.06 -21.86
CA LYS A 289 -11.55 -16.06 -22.25
C LYS A 289 -12.87 -15.92 -21.47
N GLU A 290 -12.84 -15.41 -20.24
CA GLU A 290 -14.03 -15.29 -19.39
C GLU A 290 -14.93 -14.16 -19.90
N THR A 291 -14.34 -12.99 -20.15
CA THR A 291 -15.08 -11.83 -20.67
C THR A 291 -15.23 -11.82 -22.19
N LYS A 292 -14.47 -12.67 -22.89
CA LYS A 292 -14.29 -12.67 -24.36
C LYS A 292 -13.76 -11.33 -24.89
N THR A 293 -12.83 -10.73 -24.14
CA THR A 293 -12.22 -9.44 -24.49
C THR A 293 -10.84 -9.65 -25.09
N LEU A 294 -10.57 -9.03 -26.24
CA LEU A 294 -9.22 -8.93 -26.80
C LEU A 294 -8.59 -7.58 -26.46
N TYR A 295 -7.27 -7.59 -26.25
CA TYR A 295 -6.48 -6.39 -26.02
C TYR A 295 -5.36 -6.30 -27.05
N PHE A 296 -5.25 -5.15 -27.69
CA PHE A 296 -4.20 -4.83 -28.66
C PHE A 296 -3.47 -3.56 -28.26
N GLU A 297 -2.27 -3.42 -28.81
CA GLU A 297 -1.45 -2.24 -28.68
C GLU A 297 -0.91 -1.88 -30.08
N LEU A 298 -1.20 -0.68 -30.55
CA LEU A 298 -0.79 -0.20 -31.87
C LEU A 298 0.74 -0.26 -32.03
N ALA A 299 1.47 0.05 -30.97
CA ALA A 299 2.94 0.09 -30.98
C ALA A 299 3.56 -1.26 -31.38
N GLU A 300 2.91 -2.39 -31.11
CA GLU A 300 3.34 -3.74 -31.56
C GLU A 300 3.40 -3.91 -33.09
N CYS A 301 2.77 -2.99 -33.83
CA CYS A 301 2.80 -2.96 -35.30
C CYS A 301 3.42 -1.65 -35.82
N VAL A 302 3.14 -0.53 -35.18
CA VAL A 302 3.40 0.82 -35.72
C VAL A 302 4.17 1.67 -34.70
N GLY A 303 4.97 1.04 -33.85
CA GLY A 303 5.75 1.68 -32.80
C GLY A 303 6.79 2.65 -33.35
N ILE A 304 6.77 3.89 -32.87
CA ILE A 304 7.74 4.91 -33.27
C ILE A 304 9.16 4.60 -32.77
N LYS A 305 9.28 3.86 -31.66
CA LYS A 305 10.56 3.49 -31.04
C LYS A 305 11.26 2.33 -31.73
N ASP A 306 10.54 1.57 -32.56
CA ASP A 306 11.09 0.48 -33.36
C ASP A 306 11.79 0.97 -34.63
N LEU A 307 11.73 2.28 -34.88
CA LEU A 307 12.27 2.93 -36.08
C LEU A 307 13.44 3.84 -35.71
N SER A 308 14.48 3.81 -36.55
CA SER A 308 15.51 4.84 -36.54
C SER A 308 14.94 6.19 -37.00
N LYS A 309 15.62 7.29 -36.65
CA LYS A 309 15.17 8.64 -37.04
C LYS A 309 15.12 8.80 -38.56
N GLU A 310 15.98 8.10 -39.27
CA GLU A 310 16.11 8.11 -40.73
C GLU A 310 14.98 7.33 -41.41
N GLU A 311 14.40 6.33 -40.74
CA GLU A 311 13.27 5.55 -41.26
C GLU A 311 11.93 6.27 -41.09
N LEU A 312 11.82 7.23 -40.17
CA LEU A 312 10.59 7.94 -39.87
C LEU A 312 10.04 8.68 -41.10
N ASN A 313 8.91 8.20 -41.63
CA ASN A 313 8.25 8.80 -42.78
C ASN A 313 6.72 8.67 -42.67
N PRO A 314 6.02 9.72 -42.20
CA PRO A 314 4.58 9.66 -41.94
C PRO A 314 3.72 9.64 -43.21
N TYR A 315 4.30 9.90 -44.39
CA TYR A 315 3.60 9.71 -45.66
C TYR A 315 3.39 8.24 -46.01
N LEU A 316 4.38 7.40 -45.70
CA LEU A 316 4.44 5.99 -46.09
C LEU A 316 4.03 5.04 -44.97
N ALA A 317 4.24 5.44 -43.72
CA ALA A 317 3.86 4.66 -42.55
C ALA A 317 2.36 4.29 -42.59
N SER A 318 2.05 3.04 -42.32
CA SER A 318 0.75 2.42 -42.50
C SER A 318 0.36 1.59 -41.28
N THR A 319 -0.91 1.66 -40.91
CA THR A 319 -1.49 0.92 -39.77
C THR A 319 -1.95 -0.49 -40.13
N TYR A 320 -1.59 -0.97 -41.31
CA TYR A 320 -2.04 -2.25 -41.87
C TYR A 320 -1.76 -3.45 -40.95
N GLY A 321 -0.61 -3.47 -40.28
CA GLY A 321 -0.25 -4.52 -39.32
C GLY A 321 -1.27 -4.71 -38.20
N LEU A 322 -1.77 -3.59 -37.64
CA LEU A 322 -2.80 -3.62 -36.59
C LEU A 322 -4.09 -4.25 -37.11
N GLY A 323 -4.50 -3.90 -38.34
CA GLY A 323 -5.71 -4.46 -38.93
C GLY A 323 -5.60 -5.96 -39.22
N ILE A 324 -4.41 -6.46 -39.62
CA ILE A 324 -4.16 -7.91 -39.69
C ILE A 324 -4.36 -8.54 -38.32
N ALA A 325 -3.71 -7.99 -37.28
CA ALA A 325 -3.75 -8.57 -35.95
C ALA A 325 -5.17 -8.66 -35.39
N ILE A 326 -5.95 -7.57 -35.52
CA ILE A 326 -7.35 -7.53 -35.09
C ILE A 326 -8.19 -8.55 -35.86
N LYS A 327 -8.09 -8.57 -37.19
CA LYS A 327 -8.88 -9.47 -38.05
C LYS A 327 -8.64 -10.93 -37.72
N GLU A 328 -7.38 -11.35 -37.65
CA GLU A 328 -7.01 -12.75 -37.37
C GLU A 328 -7.48 -13.17 -35.97
N ALA A 329 -7.37 -12.29 -34.98
CA ALA A 329 -7.85 -12.57 -33.63
C ALA A 329 -9.38 -12.63 -33.53
N ILE A 330 -10.11 -11.80 -34.28
CA ILE A 330 -11.58 -11.88 -34.39
C ILE A 330 -11.98 -13.25 -34.91
N ILE A 331 -11.37 -13.70 -36.01
CA ILE A 331 -11.64 -14.99 -36.64
C ILE A 331 -11.34 -16.14 -35.67
N LYS A 332 -10.26 -16.03 -34.91
CA LYS A 332 -9.80 -17.08 -33.99
C LYS A 332 -10.62 -17.18 -32.70
N HIS A 333 -11.02 -16.06 -32.12
CA HIS A 333 -11.54 -16.02 -30.75
C HIS A 333 -13.02 -15.63 -30.64
N HIS A 334 -13.62 -15.06 -31.70
CA HIS A 334 -15.00 -14.56 -31.69
C HIS A 334 -15.30 -13.69 -30.45
N PRO A 335 -14.57 -12.57 -30.27
CA PRO A 335 -14.68 -11.73 -29.09
C PRO A 335 -16.05 -11.05 -29.01
N SER A 336 -16.42 -10.62 -27.80
CA SER A 336 -17.54 -9.70 -27.57
C SER A 336 -17.05 -8.24 -27.57
N LYS A 337 -15.80 -8.02 -27.16
CA LYS A 337 -15.20 -6.70 -26.99
C LYS A 337 -13.73 -6.67 -27.40
N ILE A 338 -13.30 -5.55 -27.96
CA ILE A 338 -11.90 -5.28 -28.30
C ILE A 338 -11.48 -3.95 -27.68
N ILE A 339 -10.37 -3.98 -26.95
CA ILE A 339 -9.72 -2.82 -26.35
C ILE A 339 -8.39 -2.59 -27.04
N VAL A 340 -8.15 -1.38 -27.54
CA VAL A 340 -6.93 -1.04 -28.28
C VAL A 340 -6.24 0.17 -27.67
N GLY A 341 -5.02 -0.04 -27.18
CA GLY A 341 -4.10 1.06 -26.88
C GLY A 341 -3.50 1.61 -28.18
N ILE A 342 -3.58 2.93 -28.40
CA ILE A 342 -3.09 3.56 -29.64
C ILE A 342 -1.90 4.51 -29.43
N GLY A 343 -1.29 4.53 -28.24
CA GLY A 343 -0.13 5.37 -27.98
C GLY A 343 1.12 4.94 -28.77
N GLY A 344 2.09 5.85 -28.93
CA GLY A 344 3.41 5.53 -29.50
C GLY A 344 3.45 5.29 -31.02
N SER A 345 2.48 5.80 -31.78
CA SER A 345 2.37 5.59 -33.24
C SER A 345 3.46 6.27 -34.08
N ALA A 346 3.93 5.62 -35.14
CA ALA A 346 4.76 6.21 -36.20
C ALA A 346 3.97 6.77 -37.41
N SER A 347 2.68 6.43 -37.56
CA SER A 347 1.89 6.75 -38.75
C SER A 347 1.10 8.08 -38.65
N ASN A 348 0.71 8.63 -39.81
CA ASN A 348 -0.29 9.70 -39.92
C ASN A 348 -1.32 9.36 -41.01
N ASP A 349 -1.74 8.10 -41.10
CA ASP A 349 -2.54 7.58 -42.21
C ASP A 349 -4.06 7.65 -41.98
N GLY A 350 -4.54 8.13 -40.83
CA GLY A 350 -5.97 8.19 -40.56
C GLY A 350 -6.60 6.81 -40.30
N GLY A 351 -5.77 5.81 -39.98
CA GLY A 351 -6.20 4.42 -39.76
C GLY A 351 -6.59 3.66 -41.02
N VAL A 352 -6.36 4.22 -42.23
CA VAL A 352 -6.76 3.57 -43.49
C VAL A 352 -6.04 2.25 -43.74
N GLY A 353 -4.79 2.10 -43.29
CA GLY A 353 -4.07 0.84 -43.41
C GLY A 353 -4.78 -0.27 -42.61
N MET A 354 -5.13 0.01 -41.36
CA MET A 354 -5.89 -0.90 -40.51
C MET A 354 -7.24 -1.26 -41.15
N LEU A 355 -7.99 -0.27 -41.63
CA LEU A 355 -9.29 -0.47 -42.28
C LEU A 355 -9.17 -1.32 -43.55
N GLU A 356 -8.15 -1.08 -44.38
CA GLU A 356 -7.85 -1.88 -45.57
C GLU A 356 -7.65 -3.35 -45.21
N ALA A 357 -6.81 -3.66 -44.22
CA ALA A 357 -6.56 -5.03 -43.77
C ALA A 357 -7.83 -5.72 -43.22
N MET A 358 -8.70 -4.95 -42.58
CA MET A 358 -9.98 -5.42 -42.04
C MET A 358 -11.09 -5.53 -43.09
N GLY A 359 -10.83 -5.14 -44.36
CA GLY A 359 -11.73 -5.38 -45.48
C GLY A 359 -12.53 -4.16 -45.95
N VAL A 360 -12.19 -2.95 -45.51
CA VAL A 360 -12.67 -1.72 -46.15
C VAL A 360 -11.99 -1.57 -47.49
N LYS A 361 -12.78 -1.29 -48.53
CA LYS A 361 -12.27 -0.99 -49.88
C LYS A 361 -12.25 0.51 -50.09
N PHE A 362 -11.09 1.05 -50.40
CA PHE A 362 -10.94 2.43 -50.84
C PHE A 362 -10.80 2.43 -52.36
N CYS A 363 -11.63 3.19 -53.06
CA CYS A 363 -11.65 3.23 -54.52
C CYS A 363 -11.23 4.59 -55.06
N ASP A 364 -10.53 4.59 -56.19
CA ASP A 364 -10.20 5.79 -56.95
C ASP A 364 -11.42 6.32 -57.74
N LYS A 365 -11.21 7.40 -58.52
CA LYS A 365 -12.28 8.03 -59.31
C LYS A 365 -12.80 7.14 -60.44
N GLU A 366 -12.00 6.18 -60.90
CA GLU A 366 -12.37 5.18 -61.89
C GLU A 366 -13.11 3.97 -61.26
N GLY A 367 -13.19 3.91 -59.93
CA GLY A 367 -13.82 2.81 -59.19
C GLY A 367 -12.89 1.62 -58.93
N ASN A 368 -11.59 1.73 -59.21
CA ASN A 368 -10.62 0.68 -58.91
C ASN A 368 -10.22 0.71 -57.44
N VAL A 369 -9.99 -0.46 -56.86
CA VAL A 369 -9.52 -0.58 -55.48
C VAL A 369 -8.07 -0.14 -55.37
N ILE A 370 -7.79 0.74 -54.42
CA ILE A 370 -6.45 1.21 -54.07
C ILE A 370 -5.88 0.29 -53.00
N TYR A 371 -4.72 -0.30 -53.27
CA TYR A 371 -4.00 -1.15 -52.33
C TYR A 371 -2.80 -0.43 -51.71
N GLY A 372 -2.37 -0.90 -50.53
CA GLY A 372 -1.20 -0.38 -49.85
C GLY A 372 -1.46 1.00 -49.26
N MET A 373 -2.59 1.16 -48.57
CA MET A 373 -3.06 2.44 -48.06
C MET A 373 -2.12 3.02 -46.98
N CYS A 374 -1.89 4.32 -47.08
CA CYS A 374 -1.08 5.17 -46.21
C CYS A 374 -1.50 6.63 -46.41
N ASN A 375 -0.91 7.60 -45.69
CA ASN A 375 -1.28 9.02 -45.85
C ASN A 375 -1.14 9.50 -47.31
N GLY A 376 -0.04 9.14 -47.98
CA GLY A 376 0.26 9.60 -49.34
C GLY A 376 -0.79 9.22 -50.39
N LYS A 377 -1.66 8.25 -50.10
CA LYS A 377 -2.74 7.77 -50.98
C LYS A 377 -4.13 8.27 -50.59
N LEU A 378 -4.27 8.97 -49.46
CA LEU A 378 -5.57 9.49 -49.00
C LEU A 378 -6.21 10.42 -50.03
N LYS A 379 -5.38 11.21 -50.73
CA LYS A 379 -5.84 12.11 -51.78
C LYS A 379 -6.46 11.40 -52.99
N ASP A 380 -6.19 10.11 -53.17
CA ASP A 380 -6.66 9.34 -54.32
C ASP A 380 -7.99 8.63 -54.03
N ILE A 381 -8.49 8.70 -52.78
CA ILE A 381 -9.78 8.10 -52.40
C ILE A 381 -10.94 8.95 -52.93
N TYR A 382 -11.89 8.29 -53.60
CA TYR A 382 -13.16 8.86 -54.06
C TYR A 382 -14.39 8.13 -53.50
N ALA A 383 -14.27 6.84 -53.18
CA ALA A 383 -15.37 6.06 -52.61
C ALA A 383 -14.87 5.02 -51.59
N ILE A 384 -15.77 4.60 -50.70
CA ILE A 384 -15.51 3.63 -49.62
C ILE A 384 -16.56 2.53 -49.69
N GLY A 385 -16.13 1.26 -49.63
CA GLY A 385 -16.99 0.08 -49.46
C GLY A 385 -16.69 -0.64 -48.15
N THR A 386 -17.74 -0.96 -47.38
CA THR A 386 -17.62 -1.49 -46.00
C THR A 386 -18.27 -2.85 -45.79
N GLU A 387 -18.76 -3.52 -46.84
CA GLU A 387 -19.58 -4.73 -46.71
C GLU A 387 -18.82 -5.90 -46.08
N SER A 388 -17.57 -6.14 -46.50
CA SER A 388 -16.71 -7.17 -45.93
C SER A 388 -16.29 -6.83 -44.49
N PHE A 389 -16.02 -5.55 -44.24
CA PHE A 389 -15.65 -5.04 -42.94
C PHE A 389 -16.79 -5.21 -41.92
N ASN A 390 -18.00 -4.78 -42.26
CA ASN A 390 -19.19 -4.89 -41.39
C ASN A 390 -19.52 -6.35 -41.05
N LYS A 391 -19.31 -7.28 -41.99
CA LYS A 391 -19.45 -8.73 -41.72
C LYS A 391 -18.39 -9.25 -40.76
N LEU A 392 -17.17 -8.72 -40.81
CA LEU A 392 -16.08 -9.11 -39.92
C LEU A 392 -16.31 -8.61 -38.49
N ILE A 393 -16.64 -7.33 -38.32
CA ILE A 393 -16.75 -6.71 -36.99
C ILE A 393 -18.08 -7.05 -36.28
N GLY A 394 -19.15 -7.33 -37.02
CA GLY A 394 -20.44 -7.70 -36.45
C GLY A 394 -20.91 -6.73 -35.36
N ASN A 395 -21.23 -7.26 -34.17
CA ASN A 395 -21.66 -6.49 -33.00
C ASN A 395 -20.56 -6.38 -31.92
N ILE A 396 -19.29 -6.49 -32.30
CA ILE A 396 -18.18 -6.37 -31.35
C ILE A 396 -18.14 -4.94 -30.81
N GLU A 397 -18.01 -4.80 -29.49
CA GLU A 397 -17.79 -3.51 -28.85
C GLU A 397 -16.32 -3.10 -28.97
N PHE A 398 -16.07 -1.86 -29.38
CA PHE A 398 -14.72 -1.31 -29.48
C PHE A 398 -14.49 -0.20 -28.45
N GLU A 399 -13.38 -0.28 -27.73
CA GLU A 399 -12.91 0.76 -26.83
C GLU A 399 -11.44 1.07 -27.13
N VAL A 400 -11.10 2.35 -27.26
CA VAL A 400 -9.78 2.81 -27.66
C VAL A 400 -9.21 3.69 -26.56
N LEU A 401 -7.96 3.42 -26.20
CA LEU A 401 -7.28 4.09 -25.10
C LEU A 401 -6.40 5.21 -25.65
N THR A 402 -6.69 6.43 -25.21
CA THR A 402 -5.92 7.62 -25.58
C THR A 402 -5.94 8.68 -24.47
N ASP A 403 -4.83 9.38 -24.32
CA ASP A 403 -4.63 10.48 -23.38
C ASP A 403 -4.70 11.87 -24.04
N VAL A 404 -4.98 11.95 -25.35
CA VAL A 404 -5.11 13.23 -26.05
C VAL A 404 -6.55 13.49 -26.49
N SER A 405 -6.94 14.77 -26.50
CA SER A 405 -8.26 15.23 -26.97
C SER A 405 -8.21 15.91 -28.34
N ASN A 406 -7.04 15.92 -28.97
CA ASN A 406 -6.81 16.54 -30.27
C ASN A 406 -7.80 16.01 -31.34
N PRO A 407 -8.43 16.90 -32.13
CA PRO A 407 -9.28 16.50 -33.26
C PRO A 407 -8.44 15.89 -34.40
N LEU A 408 -9.09 15.35 -35.42
CA LEU A 408 -8.38 14.82 -36.59
C LEU A 408 -7.60 15.92 -37.33
N LEU A 409 -8.25 17.07 -37.56
CA LEU A 409 -7.78 18.14 -38.45
C LEU A 409 -7.53 19.47 -37.70
N GLY A 410 -6.88 20.41 -38.39
CA GLY A 410 -6.62 21.78 -37.95
C GLY A 410 -5.28 21.94 -37.22
N GLU A 411 -4.98 23.15 -36.75
CA GLU A 411 -3.68 23.46 -36.08
C GLU A 411 -3.41 22.61 -34.84
N LYS A 412 -4.49 22.17 -34.17
CA LYS A 412 -4.43 21.25 -33.02
C LYS A 412 -4.67 19.78 -33.43
N GLY A 413 -4.73 19.49 -34.72
CA GLY A 413 -5.07 18.20 -35.29
C GLY A 413 -3.91 17.20 -35.31
N ALA A 414 -4.19 16.00 -35.83
CA ALA A 414 -3.25 14.89 -35.89
C ALA A 414 -1.92 15.28 -36.56
N THR A 415 -2.02 15.92 -37.74
CA THR A 415 -0.87 16.24 -38.57
C THR A 415 0.03 17.28 -37.94
N TYR A 416 -0.50 18.45 -37.60
CA TYR A 416 0.31 19.57 -37.14
C TYR A 416 0.94 19.32 -35.76
N VAL A 417 0.24 18.60 -34.87
CA VAL A 417 0.72 18.35 -33.51
C VAL A 417 1.68 17.17 -33.45
N PHE A 418 1.37 16.05 -34.12
CA PHE A 418 2.08 14.79 -33.89
C PHE A 418 2.94 14.32 -35.07
N SER A 419 2.77 14.81 -36.29
CA SER A 419 3.64 14.41 -37.41
C SER A 419 5.10 14.90 -37.31
N PRO A 420 5.43 16.06 -36.69
CA PRO A 420 6.83 16.49 -36.56
C PRO A 420 7.71 15.47 -35.83
N GLN A 421 7.22 14.88 -34.73
CA GLN A 421 7.95 13.83 -34.00
C GLN A 421 8.02 12.51 -34.80
N LYS A 422 7.14 12.33 -35.80
CA LYS A 422 7.10 11.16 -36.70
C LYS A 422 7.92 11.36 -37.98
N GLY A 423 8.71 12.43 -38.06
CA GLY A 423 9.63 12.69 -39.19
C GLY A 423 9.11 13.67 -40.25
N ALA A 424 7.93 14.26 -40.10
CA ALA A 424 7.46 15.28 -41.06
C ALA A 424 8.26 16.59 -40.93
N LYS A 425 8.72 17.13 -42.06
CA LYS A 425 9.29 18.48 -42.10
C LYS A 425 8.17 19.52 -42.09
N LYS A 426 8.50 20.77 -41.73
CA LYS A 426 7.52 21.86 -41.68
C LYS A 426 6.84 22.09 -43.03
N GLU A 427 7.58 21.94 -44.14
CA GLU A 427 7.03 22.07 -45.49
C GLU A 427 6.06 20.95 -45.88
N ASP A 428 6.15 19.78 -45.23
CA ASP A 428 5.34 18.60 -45.53
C ASP A 428 3.97 18.62 -44.82
N LEU A 429 3.86 19.34 -43.69
CA LEU A 429 2.65 19.35 -42.87
C LEU A 429 1.40 19.78 -43.64
N PRO A 430 1.41 20.85 -44.48
CA PRO A 430 0.23 21.24 -45.24
C PRO A 430 -0.26 20.17 -46.22
N ILE A 431 0.65 19.37 -46.78
CA ILE A 431 0.30 18.32 -47.75
C ILE A 431 -0.30 17.12 -47.01
N LEU A 432 0.32 16.66 -45.93
CA LEU A 432 -0.21 15.60 -45.06
C LEU A 432 -1.61 15.96 -44.53
N GLU A 433 -1.81 17.23 -44.19
CA GLU A 433 -3.09 17.74 -43.72
C GLU A 433 -4.13 17.77 -44.85
N ALA A 434 -3.78 18.30 -46.03
CA ALA A 434 -4.69 18.34 -47.17
C ALA A 434 -5.19 16.93 -47.57
N ASN A 435 -4.30 15.95 -47.52
CA ASN A 435 -4.61 14.54 -47.69
C ASN A 435 -5.64 14.05 -46.66
N MET A 436 -5.43 14.37 -45.37
CA MET A 436 -6.33 14.00 -44.28
C MET A 436 -7.69 14.71 -44.38
N CYS A 437 -7.71 15.99 -44.75
CA CYS A 437 -8.94 16.76 -44.98
C CYS A 437 -9.79 16.11 -46.07
N LYS A 438 -9.18 15.74 -47.21
CA LYS A 438 -9.91 15.05 -48.29
C LYS A 438 -10.48 13.72 -47.81
N TYR A 439 -9.69 12.92 -47.08
CA TYR A 439 -10.17 11.66 -46.51
C TYR A 439 -11.35 11.87 -45.55
N ASN A 440 -11.26 12.86 -44.64
CA ASN A 440 -12.36 13.20 -43.73
C ASN A 440 -13.65 13.55 -44.50
N GLU A 441 -13.57 14.33 -45.57
CA GLU A 441 -14.74 14.68 -46.39
C GLU A 441 -15.38 13.44 -47.04
N ILE A 442 -14.59 12.49 -47.53
CA ILE A 442 -15.12 11.24 -48.09
C ILE A 442 -15.84 10.42 -47.00
N VAL A 443 -15.22 10.28 -45.82
CA VAL A 443 -15.82 9.54 -44.69
C VAL A 443 -17.09 10.23 -44.20
N LYS A 444 -17.07 11.56 -44.10
CA LYS A 444 -18.23 12.38 -43.70
C LYS A 444 -19.40 12.19 -44.65
N ASN A 445 -19.16 12.20 -45.96
CA ASN A 445 -20.19 11.96 -46.95
C ASN A 445 -20.71 10.52 -46.92
N HIS A 446 -19.82 9.53 -46.72
CA HIS A 446 -20.21 8.12 -46.65
C HIS A 446 -21.14 7.82 -45.48
N PHE A 447 -20.85 8.36 -44.30
CA PHE A 447 -21.64 8.13 -43.08
C PHE A 447 -22.67 9.22 -42.77
N ASN A 448 -22.69 10.29 -43.57
CA ASN A 448 -23.48 11.50 -43.31
C ASN A 448 -23.30 12.05 -41.88
N ASN A 449 -22.05 12.03 -41.39
CA ASN A 449 -21.70 12.51 -40.05
C ASN A 449 -20.26 13.03 -40.02
N ASP A 450 -20.02 14.13 -39.33
CA ASP A 450 -18.68 14.69 -39.17
C ASP A 450 -18.06 14.19 -37.87
N PHE A 451 -17.05 13.31 -37.98
CA PHE A 451 -16.37 12.76 -36.81
C PHE A 451 -15.17 13.59 -36.37
N ASN A 452 -14.71 14.58 -37.16
CA ASN A 452 -13.57 15.42 -36.79
C ASN A 452 -13.82 16.22 -35.50
N ILE A 453 -15.09 16.53 -35.19
CA ILE A 453 -15.48 17.26 -33.98
C ILE A 453 -15.39 16.41 -32.70
N VAL A 454 -15.23 15.09 -32.81
CA VAL A 454 -15.14 14.20 -31.65
C VAL A 454 -13.74 14.33 -31.03
N PRO A 455 -13.63 14.72 -29.74
CA PRO A 455 -12.32 14.86 -29.09
C PRO A 455 -11.54 13.55 -29.08
N GLY A 456 -10.25 13.60 -29.42
CA GLY A 456 -9.35 12.44 -29.43
C GLY A 456 -9.30 11.70 -30.77
N THR A 457 -10.05 12.13 -31.79
CA THR A 457 -10.00 11.53 -33.12
C THR A 457 -8.66 11.72 -33.83
N GLY A 458 -7.87 12.74 -33.47
CA GLY A 458 -6.51 12.93 -33.97
C GLY A 458 -5.46 12.03 -33.34
N ALA A 459 -5.82 11.27 -32.30
CA ALA A 459 -4.91 10.36 -31.64
C ALA A 459 -4.29 9.38 -32.65
N ALA A 460 -2.99 9.12 -32.46
CA ALA A 460 -2.22 8.17 -33.25
C ALA A 460 -2.25 8.44 -34.77
N GLY A 461 -2.28 9.70 -35.18
CA GLY A 461 -2.28 10.03 -36.61
C GLY A 461 -3.63 9.77 -37.30
N GLY A 462 -4.72 9.83 -36.53
CA GLY A 462 -6.09 9.60 -37.00
C GLY A 462 -6.57 8.14 -36.91
N VAL A 463 -5.85 7.26 -36.19
CA VAL A 463 -6.38 5.92 -35.87
C VAL A 463 -7.59 6.02 -34.94
N GLY A 464 -7.57 6.96 -33.99
CA GLY A 464 -8.74 7.25 -33.16
C GLY A 464 -9.98 7.59 -33.99
N PHE A 465 -9.81 8.41 -35.03
CA PHE A 465 -10.86 8.72 -36.01
C PHE A 465 -11.39 7.46 -36.71
N ALA A 466 -10.53 6.57 -37.19
CA ALA A 466 -10.98 5.33 -37.85
C ALA A 466 -11.84 4.45 -36.92
N PHE A 467 -11.41 4.26 -35.67
CA PHE A 467 -12.19 3.49 -34.70
C PHE A 467 -13.54 4.15 -34.38
N VAL A 468 -13.58 5.47 -34.22
CA VAL A 468 -14.83 6.19 -33.95
C VAL A 468 -15.77 6.12 -35.16
N ALA A 469 -15.28 6.44 -36.36
CA ALA A 469 -16.10 6.56 -37.56
C ALA A 469 -16.60 5.21 -38.08
N PHE A 470 -15.75 4.17 -38.09
CA PHE A 470 -16.07 2.88 -38.69
C PHE A 470 -16.55 1.82 -37.69
N MET A 471 -16.16 1.94 -36.41
CA MET A 471 -16.43 0.92 -35.40
C MET A 471 -17.28 1.45 -34.24
N ASN A 472 -17.71 2.71 -34.30
CA ASN A 472 -18.44 3.39 -33.23
C ASN A 472 -17.74 3.24 -31.86
N ALA A 473 -16.40 3.27 -31.87
CA ALA A 473 -15.62 2.96 -30.70
C ALA A 473 -15.75 4.06 -29.63
N LYS A 474 -15.76 3.64 -28.37
CA LYS A 474 -15.65 4.55 -27.24
C LYS A 474 -14.19 4.93 -27.02
N LEU A 475 -13.90 6.23 -26.92
CA LEU A 475 -12.59 6.70 -26.48
C LEU A 475 -12.57 6.80 -24.94
N SER A 476 -11.57 6.17 -24.33
CA SER A 476 -11.39 6.11 -22.87
C SER A 476 -9.94 6.43 -22.50
N LEU A 477 -9.69 6.81 -21.25
CA LEU A 477 -8.33 7.00 -20.75
C LEU A 477 -7.70 5.64 -20.43
N GLY A 478 -6.46 5.42 -20.87
CA GLY A 478 -5.74 4.17 -20.63
C GLY A 478 -5.59 3.86 -19.13
N ILE A 479 -5.29 4.87 -18.33
CA ILE A 479 -5.16 4.73 -16.87
C ILE A 479 -6.44 4.20 -16.22
N ASP A 480 -7.62 4.72 -16.60
CA ASP A 480 -8.88 4.28 -16.01
C ASP A 480 -9.16 2.80 -16.30
N VAL A 481 -8.80 2.34 -17.50
CA VAL A 481 -8.96 0.95 -17.90
C VAL A 481 -7.98 0.05 -17.16
N LEU A 482 -6.72 0.47 -17.00
CA LEU A 482 -5.73 -0.25 -16.20
C LEU A 482 -6.14 -0.34 -14.73
N LEU A 483 -6.49 0.79 -14.09
CA LEU A 483 -6.91 0.80 -12.69
C LEU A 483 -8.14 -0.07 -12.44
N LYS A 484 -9.12 -0.08 -13.36
CA LYS A 484 -10.25 -1.01 -13.31
C LYS A 484 -9.81 -2.46 -13.43
N SER A 485 -8.92 -2.77 -14.39
CA SER A 485 -8.41 -4.14 -14.58
C SER A 485 -7.64 -4.68 -13.38
N TYR A 486 -7.05 -3.77 -12.58
CA TYR A 486 -6.33 -4.10 -11.36
C TYR A 486 -7.21 -4.22 -10.12
N HIS A 487 -8.51 -3.93 -10.21
CA HIS A 487 -9.37 -3.74 -9.04
C HIS A 487 -8.72 -2.78 -8.04
N PHE A 488 -8.27 -1.63 -8.56
CA PHE A 488 -7.37 -0.73 -7.83
C PHE A 488 -8.01 -0.14 -6.55
N ASP A 489 -9.33 -0.02 -6.52
CA ASP A 489 -10.11 0.35 -5.34
C ASP A 489 -9.87 -0.60 -4.16
N GLU A 490 -9.90 -1.90 -4.37
CA GLU A 490 -9.58 -2.88 -3.33
C GLU A 490 -8.08 -2.99 -3.08
N LEU A 491 -7.28 -2.77 -4.12
CA LEU A 491 -5.83 -2.92 -4.07
C LEU A 491 -5.18 -1.82 -3.23
N VAL A 492 -5.56 -0.56 -3.44
CA VAL A 492 -4.97 0.61 -2.79
C VAL A 492 -5.10 0.56 -1.27
N GLU A 493 -6.20 -0.02 -0.77
CA GLU A 493 -6.43 -0.21 0.68
C GLU A 493 -5.40 -1.14 1.34
N LYS A 494 -4.75 -2.02 0.56
CA LYS A 494 -3.78 -2.99 1.06
C LYS A 494 -2.39 -2.40 1.25
N TYR A 495 -2.15 -1.17 0.78
CA TYR A 495 -0.88 -0.47 0.91
C TYR A 495 -0.96 0.67 1.92
N ASP A 496 0.18 1.02 2.48
CA ASP A 496 0.33 2.12 3.43
C ASP A 496 0.74 3.42 2.73
N ILE A 497 1.48 3.30 1.63
CA ILE A 497 1.99 4.40 0.80
C ILE A 497 1.76 4.04 -0.68
N VAL A 498 1.25 4.99 -1.44
CA VAL A 498 1.28 4.95 -2.91
C VAL A 498 2.33 5.94 -3.38
N LEU A 499 3.35 5.46 -4.10
CA LEU A 499 4.33 6.28 -4.79
C LEU A 499 3.90 6.42 -6.24
N THR A 500 3.62 7.65 -6.68
CA THR A 500 3.35 7.97 -8.09
C THR A 500 4.31 9.05 -8.57
N GLY A 501 4.21 9.47 -9.82
CA GLY A 501 5.01 10.57 -10.35
C GLY A 501 5.32 10.39 -11.82
N GLU A 502 6.02 11.38 -12.37
CA GLU A 502 6.39 11.45 -13.77
C GLU A 502 7.72 12.21 -13.92
N GLY A 503 8.21 12.35 -15.16
CA GLY A 503 9.51 12.99 -15.42
C GLY A 503 9.62 14.44 -14.92
N ARG A 504 8.52 15.18 -14.92
CA ARG A 504 8.45 16.56 -14.43
C ARG A 504 7.12 16.78 -13.75
N LEU A 505 7.17 17.27 -12.50
CA LEU A 505 5.99 17.69 -11.76
C LEU A 505 5.80 19.21 -11.89
N ASP A 506 4.71 19.62 -12.55
CA ASP A 506 4.26 21.01 -12.65
C ASP A 506 2.74 21.13 -12.37
N GLU A 507 2.17 22.33 -12.45
CA GLU A 507 0.74 22.55 -12.16
C GLU A 507 -0.20 21.74 -13.06
N GLN A 508 0.24 21.38 -14.28
CA GLN A 508 -0.53 20.55 -15.18
C GLN A 508 -0.47 19.08 -14.77
N SER A 509 0.66 18.63 -14.22
CA SER A 509 0.86 17.27 -13.70
C SER A 509 -0.14 16.86 -12.63
N LEU A 510 -0.44 17.76 -11.67
CA LEU A 510 -1.41 17.46 -10.60
C LEU A 510 -2.83 17.24 -11.14
N ASN A 511 -3.16 17.94 -12.22
CA ASN A 511 -4.38 17.74 -13.00
C ASN A 511 -4.20 16.68 -14.11
N GLY A 512 -3.01 16.09 -14.19
CA GLY A 512 -2.62 15.09 -15.16
C GLY A 512 -3.36 13.79 -14.92
N LYS A 513 -3.70 13.09 -16.00
CA LYS A 513 -4.64 11.97 -16.00
C LYS A 513 -4.19 10.82 -15.09
N VAL A 514 -2.88 10.56 -15.03
CA VAL A 514 -2.31 9.53 -14.16
C VAL A 514 -2.45 9.91 -12.69
N ILE A 515 -1.90 11.07 -12.31
CA ILE A 515 -1.86 11.51 -10.91
C ILE A 515 -3.28 11.71 -10.37
N SER A 516 -4.12 12.44 -11.12
CA SER A 516 -5.53 12.65 -10.75
C SER A 516 -6.32 11.35 -10.69
N GLY A 517 -6.09 10.41 -11.63
CA GLY A 517 -6.72 9.09 -11.64
C GLY A 517 -6.34 8.23 -10.44
N ILE A 518 -5.11 8.34 -9.92
CA ILE A 518 -4.71 7.67 -8.67
C ILE A 518 -5.29 8.38 -7.45
N MET A 519 -5.28 9.71 -7.45
CA MET A 519 -5.81 10.54 -6.35
C MET A 519 -7.29 10.29 -6.10
N SER A 520 -8.09 10.01 -7.13
CA SER A 520 -9.53 9.74 -6.97
C SER A 520 -9.84 8.49 -6.12
N TYR A 521 -8.86 7.61 -5.90
CA TYR A 521 -9.02 6.42 -5.05
C TYR A 521 -8.63 6.65 -3.58
N ASN A 522 -8.34 7.90 -3.18
CA ASN A 522 -8.06 8.29 -1.79
C ASN A 522 -7.06 7.36 -1.06
N PRO A 523 -5.83 7.20 -1.58
CA PRO A 523 -4.80 6.39 -0.91
C PRO A 523 -4.53 6.89 0.52
N LYS A 524 -4.19 5.98 1.43
CA LYS A 524 -3.89 6.33 2.85
C LYS A 524 -2.78 7.39 2.98
N GLN A 525 -1.80 7.32 2.08
CA GLN A 525 -0.69 8.24 1.96
C GLN A 525 -0.24 8.24 0.48
N LEU A 526 -0.16 9.42 -0.13
CA LEU A 526 0.32 9.62 -1.50
C LEU A 526 1.62 10.42 -1.46
N GLU A 527 2.63 9.92 -2.15
CA GLU A 527 3.94 10.56 -2.27
C GLU A 527 4.38 10.54 -3.74
N PHE A 528 5.18 11.53 -4.13
CA PHE A 528 5.61 11.71 -5.51
C PHE A 528 7.09 11.37 -5.69
N VAL A 529 7.44 10.59 -6.71
CA VAL A 529 8.81 10.33 -7.15
C VAL A 529 8.95 10.86 -8.58
N VAL A 530 9.72 11.92 -8.76
CA VAL A 530 9.72 12.72 -9.99
C VAL A 530 11.13 13.01 -10.50
N GLY A 531 11.29 13.17 -11.81
CA GLY A 531 12.58 13.56 -12.39
C GLY A 531 12.98 14.99 -12.03
N SER A 532 12.03 15.91 -12.06
CA SER A 532 12.20 17.30 -11.64
C SER A 532 10.91 17.83 -11.03
N CYS A 533 11.01 18.78 -10.10
CA CYS A 533 9.86 19.46 -9.50
C CYS A 533 9.94 20.95 -9.81
N ALA A 534 8.90 21.49 -10.45
CA ALA A 534 8.77 22.91 -10.78
C ALA A 534 7.75 23.63 -9.89
N ILE A 535 7.17 22.95 -8.90
CA ILE A 535 6.21 23.50 -7.94
C ILE A 535 6.92 23.73 -6.60
N GLU A 536 6.74 24.91 -6.02
CA GLU A 536 7.36 25.29 -4.75
C GLU A 536 6.49 24.90 -3.52
N ASP A 537 5.16 24.98 -3.64
CA ASP A 537 4.20 24.69 -2.55
C ASP A 537 3.33 23.46 -2.86
N VAL A 538 3.89 22.26 -2.72
CA VAL A 538 3.13 21.00 -2.87
C VAL A 538 2.70 20.50 -1.48
N VAL A 539 1.39 20.28 -1.28
CA VAL A 539 0.83 19.73 -0.03
C VAL A 539 1.31 18.29 0.26
N TYR A 540 1.77 17.60 -0.78
CA TYR A 540 2.24 16.22 -0.75
C TYR A 540 3.75 16.12 -0.59
N THR A 541 4.23 14.98 -0.08
CA THR A 541 5.66 14.66 -0.06
C THR A 541 6.16 14.45 -1.49
N VAL A 542 7.19 15.18 -1.89
CA VAL A 542 7.83 15.06 -3.22
C VAL A 542 9.29 14.66 -3.06
N HIS A 543 9.66 13.58 -3.75
CA HIS A 543 11.00 13.06 -3.93
C HIS A 543 11.45 13.38 -5.35
N ALA A 544 12.25 14.42 -5.53
CA ALA A 544 12.69 14.86 -6.86
C ALA A 544 14.16 14.51 -7.11
N ILE A 545 14.49 14.00 -8.29
CA ILE A 545 15.90 13.77 -8.69
C ILE A 545 16.64 15.11 -8.77
N VAL A 546 16.07 16.05 -9.52
CA VAL A 546 16.59 17.43 -9.67
C VAL A 546 15.77 18.37 -8.79
N PRO A 547 16.40 19.23 -7.97
CA PRO A 547 17.85 19.46 -7.83
C PRO A 547 18.52 18.60 -6.73
N THR A 548 17.81 17.63 -6.16
CA THR A 548 18.17 17.00 -4.87
C THR A 548 19.41 16.11 -4.90
N VAL A 549 19.56 15.26 -5.92
CA VAL A 549 20.62 14.23 -5.98
C VAL A 549 21.42 14.25 -7.29
N ALA A 550 20.99 15.04 -8.28
CA ALA A 550 21.65 15.17 -9.58
C ALA A 550 21.35 16.53 -10.24
N THR A 551 22.21 16.93 -11.17
CA THR A 551 21.93 18.00 -12.14
C THR A 551 20.94 17.52 -13.21
N LEU A 552 20.35 18.44 -13.98
CA LEU A 552 19.45 18.07 -15.09
C LEU A 552 20.19 17.21 -16.13
N ASP A 553 21.42 17.57 -16.49
CA ASP A 553 22.23 16.83 -17.44
C ASP A 553 22.54 15.41 -16.95
N ASP A 554 22.89 15.25 -15.66
CA ASP A 554 23.11 13.93 -15.08
C ASP A 554 21.82 13.10 -15.00
N ALA A 555 20.68 13.75 -14.72
CA ALA A 555 19.39 13.08 -14.67
C ALA A 555 18.96 12.56 -16.05
N ILE A 556 19.25 13.28 -17.13
CA ILE A 556 18.94 12.86 -18.51
C ILE A 556 19.93 11.79 -19.00
N ASN A 557 21.23 11.96 -18.74
CA ASN A 557 22.26 11.05 -19.25
C ASN A 557 22.42 9.77 -18.43
N LYS A 558 22.12 9.82 -17.12
CA LYS A 558 22.24 8.68 -16.18
C LYS A 558 20.98 8.50 -15.33
N PRO A 559 19.80 8.37 -15.95
CA PRO A 559 18.53 8.42 -15.23
C PRO A 559 18.36 7.30 -14.20
N LYS A 560 18.82 6.07 -14.51
CA LYS A 560 18.76 4.92 -13.59
C LYS A 560 19.59 5.13 -12.33
N GLU A 561 20.79 5.69 -12.48
CA GLU A 561 21.70 5.95 -11.37
C GLU A 561 21.15 7.07 -10.48
N SER A 562 20.66 8.15 -11.09
CA SER A 562 20.08 9.30 -10.41
C SER A 562 18.82 8.92 -9.61
N LEU A 563 17.90 8.14 -10.18
CA LEU A 563 16.74 7.63 -9.45
C LEU A 563 17.14 6.69 -8.32
N THR A 564 18.12 5.80 -8.55
CA THR A 564 18.63 4.89 -7.50
C THR A 564 19.20 5.66 -6.31
N LYS A 565 19.95 6.74 -6.55
CA LYS A 565 20.47 7.62 -5.49
C LYS A 565 19.34 8.25 -4.68
N LEU A 566 18.30 8.75 -5.34
CA LEU A 566 17.12 9.32 -4.69
C LEU A 566 16.42 8.29 -3.79
N ILE A 567 16.10 7.11 -4.32
CA ILE A 567 15.40 6.08 -3.55
C ILE A 567 16.23 5.62 -2.36
N LYS A 568 17.55 5.48 -2.50
CA LYS A 568 18.42 5.14 -1.38
C LYS A 568 18.52 6.25 -0.33
N LYS A 569 18.41 7.51 -0.73
CA LYS A 569 18.43 8.64 0.21
C LYS A 569 17.17 8.66 1.06
N ASP A 570 16.01 8.50 0.41
CA ASP A 570 14.72 8.80 1.04
C ASP A 570 14.02 7.55 1.61
N PHE A 571 14.33 6.35 1.08
CA PHE A 571 13.68 5.10 1.46
C PHE A 571 14.63 4.01 2.00
N ASN A 572 15.93 4.28 2.20
CA ASN A 572 16.87 3.33 2.80
C ASN A 572 16.95 3.36 4.34
#